data_AF-A0A3N5TR19-F1
#
_entry.id   AF-A0A3N5TR19-F1
#
_cell.length_a   1.000
_cell.length_b   1.000
_cell.length_c   1.000
_cell.angle_alpha   90.00
_cell.angle_beta   90.00
_cell.angle_gamma   90.00
#
_symmetry.space_group_name_H-M   'P 1'
#
loop_
_entity.id
_entity.type
_entity.pdbx_description
1 polymer ?
#
loop_
_entity_poly.entity_id
_entity_poly.type
_entity_poly.pdbx_seq_one_letter_code
_entity_poly.pdbx_strand_id
1 'polypeptide(L)'
;MSYKKFILTILPFLAGGVFLLASTVFADVVEQELGRMPATVRESAREMIQKGVSGDETIQFIKAMHTNRFDEEQILKALNIVLEAQSRGLPVKPVISKALEGMAKKVTHERTLQAMEAVSSRYAFAF
;
A
#
# COMPACT_ATOMS: atom_id res chain seq x y z
N MET A 1 -16.90 -38.89 48.54
CA MET A 1 -16.10 -39.99 47.93
C MET A 1 -16.12 -39.73 46.43
N SER A 2 -15.12 -39.16 45.75
CA SER A 2 -13.69 -39.46 45.67
C SER A 2 -13.40 -40.93 45.37
N TYR A 3 -13.23 -41.24 44.10
CA TYR A 3 -12.32 -42.30 43.66
C TYR A 3 -11.30 -41.71 42.68
N LYS A 4 -10.06 -42.00 42.99
CA LYS A 4 -8.83 -41.43 42.49
C LYS A 4 -8.46 -41.99 41.11
N LYS A 5 -8.00 -41.08 40.25
CA LYS A 5 -6.79 -41.12 39.41
C LYS A 5 -6.15 -42.50 39.12
N PHE A 6 -6.10 -42.86 37.85
CA PHE A 6 -5.12 -43.76 37.20
C PHE A 6 -5.44 -43.66 35.68
N ILE A 7 -4.61 -43.35 34.68
CA ILE A 7 -3.16 -43.30 34.43
C ILE A 7 -3.02 -42.33 33.21
N LEU A 8 -2.17 -41.29 33.24
CA LEU A 8 -0.91 -41.20 32.46
C LEU A 8 -1.09 -41.70 30.99
N THR A 9 -0.77 -41.04 29.89
CA THR A 9 0.28 -40.08 29.56
C THR A 9 0.04 -39.78 28.08
N ILE A 10 -0.18 -38.54 27.63
CA ILE A 10 0.44 -38.01 26.39
C ILE A 10 0.64 -36.50 26.61
N LEU A 11 1.86 -36.20 27.07
CA LEU A 11 2.49 -34.88 27.17
C LEU A 11 2.79 -34.35 25.73
N PRO A 12 3.30 -33.13 25.53
CA PRO A 12 2.66 -32.06 24.77
C PRO A 12 3.49 -31.68 23.53
N PHE A 13 2.98 -31.86 22.32
CA PHE A 13 3.69 -31.41 21.12
C PHE A 13 2.71 -30.83 20.11
N LEU A 14 2.60 -29.50 20.09
CA LEU A 14 2.80 -28.69 18.89
C LEU A 14 2.67 -27.21 19.27
N ALA A 15 3.67 -26.73 20.02
CA ALA A 15 4.05 -25.33 19.96
C ALA A 15 4.67 -25.08 18.58
N GLY A 16 3.90 -24.50 17.66
CA GLY A 16 4.40 -24.15 16.33
C GLY A 16 3.31 -24.20 15.27
N GLY A 17 2.46 -23.18 15.21
CA GLY A 17 1.48 -23.12 14.13
C GLY A 17 0.39 -22.08 14.24
N VAL A 18 0.58 -20.98 14.95
CA VAL A 18 -0.41 -19.87 14.93
C VAL A 18 0.33 -18.53 14.95
N PHE A 19 0.96 -18.18 13.83
CA PHE A 19 1.50 -16.82 13.63
C PHE A 19 1.36 -16.36 12.17
N LEU A 20 0.20 -16.59 11.53
CA LEU A 20 -0.03 -16.24 10.12
C LEU A 20 -1.43 -15.63 9.85
N LEU A 21 -2.03 -14.89 10.80
CA LEU A 21 -3.37 -14.30 10.60
C LEU A 21 -3.45 -12.77 10.69
N ALA A 22 -2.32 -12.06 10.79
CA ALA A 22 -2.34 -10.60 10.99
C ALA A 22 -2.51 -9.77 9.70
N SER A 23 -2.38 -10.35 8.50
CA SER A 23 -2.33 -9.60 7.23
C SER A 23 -3.56 -9.71 6.33
N THR A 24 -4.62 -10.41 6.75
CA THR A 24 -5.79 -10.67 5.87
C THR A 24 -6.61 -9.43 5.58
N VAL A 25 -6.75 -8.50 6.54
CA VAL A 25 -7.67 -7.36 6.43
C VAL A 25 -7.29 -6.41 5.29
N PHE A 26 -5.99 -6.11 5.13
CA PHE A 26 -5.53 -5.20 4.06
C PHE A 26 -5.54 -5.87 2.69
N ALA A 27 -5.31 -7.18 2.64
CA ALA A 27 -5.34 -7.93 1.39
C ALA A 27 -6.75 -7.96 0.80
N ASP A 28 -7.78 -8.10 1.65
CA ASP A 28 -9.19 -8.22 1.25
C ASP A 28 -9.71 -6.92 0.60
N VAL A 29 -9.44 -5.76 1.22
CA VAL A 29 -9.90 -4.45 0.69
C VAL A 29 -9.20 -4.10 -0.64
N VAL A 30 -7.90 -4.33 -0.75
CA VAL A 30 -7.18 -4.10 -2.02
C VAL A 30 -7.70 -5.01 -3.12
N GLU A 31 -7.99 -6.27 -2.81
CA GLU A 31 -8.55 -7.22 -3.77
C GLU A 31 -9.96 -6.80 -4.23
N GLN A 32 -10.80 -6.39 -3.28
CA GLN A 32 -12.16 -5.92 -3.54
C GLN A 32 -12.17 -4.65 -4.41
N GLU A 33 -11.35 -3.66 -4.08
CA GLU A 33 -11.41 -2.32 -4.68
C GLU A 33 -10.56 -2.18 -5.95
N LEU A 34 -9.49 -2.96 -6.07
CA LEU A 34 -8.53 -2.90 -7.18
C LEU A 34 -8.40 -4.23 -7.95
N GLY A 35 -9.31 -5.19 -7.77
CA GLY A 35 -9.24 -6.51 -8.40
C GLY A 35 -9.15 -6.54 -9.94
N ARG A 36 -9.49 -5.42 -10.61
CA ARG A 36 -9.33 -5.24 -12.07
C ARG A 36 -7.97 -4.67 -12.48
N MET A 37 -7.16 -4.22 -11.52
CA MET A 37 -5.81 -3.71 -11.77
C MET A 37 -4.82 -4.87 -11.93
N PRO A 38 -3.70 -4.65 -12.64
CA PRO A 38 -2.59 -5.59 -12.67
C PRO A 38 -2.15 -6.03 -11.27
N ALA A 39 -1.69 -7.28 -11.16
CA ALA A 39 -1.25 -7.85 -9.88
C ALA A 39 -0.10 -7.06 -9.24
N THR A 40 0.80 -6.53 -10.08
CA THR A 40 1.91 -5.62 -9.72
C THR A 40 1.42 -4.36 -9.03
N VAL A 41 0.40 -3.70 -9.58
CA VAL A 41 -0.22 -2.49 -9.02
C VAL A 41 -0.89 -2.80 -7.68
N ARG A 42 -1.61 -3.93 -7.58
CA ARG A 42 -2.22 -4.37 -6.31
C ARG A 42 -1.18 -4.67 -5.24
N GLU A 43 -0.07 -5.30 -5.61
CA GLU A 43 1.00 -5.59 -4.66
C GLU A 43 1.68 -4.31 -4.16
N SER A 44 1.96 -3.36 -5.06
CA SER A 44 2.47 -2.04 -4.67
C SER A 44 1.49 -1.28 -3.77
N ALA A 45 0.17 -1.40 -4.01
CA ALA A 45 -0.84 -0.84 -3.13
C ALA A 45 -0.80 -1.45 -1.71
N ARG A 46 -0.65 -2.78 -1.60
CA ARG A 46 -0.48 -3.45 -0.31
C ARG A 46 0.78 -2.97 0.41
N GLU A 47 1.88 -2.83 -0.32
CA GLU A 47 3.14 -2.32 0.22
C GLU A 47 2.99 -0.90 0.77
N MET A 48 2.34 0.00 0.03
CA MET A 48 2.08 1.38 0.50
C MET A 48 1.32 1.39 1.82
N ILE A 49 0.27 0.56 1.92
CA ILE A 49 -0.56 0.46 3.11
C ILE A 49 0.23 -0.12 4.29
N GLN A 50 1.01 -1.18 4.05
CA GLN A 50 1.88 -1.76 5.07
C GLN A 50 2.95 -0.78 5.57
N LYS A 51 3.42 0.13 4.71
CA LYS A 51 4.36 1.21 5.07
C LYS A 51 3.70 2.43 5.70
N GLY A 52 2.39 2.37 5.96
CA GLY A 52 1.66 3.40 6.70
C GLY A 52 1.04 4.50 5.85
N VAL A 53 0.99 4.35 4.53
CA VAL A 53 0.14 5.21 3.68
C VAL A 53 -1.32 4.78 3.88
N SER A 54 -2.24 5.74 3.94
CA SER A 54 -3.67 5.44 4.11
C SER A 54 -4.20 4.53 2.99
N GLY A 55 -4.95 3.49 3.35
CA GLY A 55 -5.59 2.57 2.40
C GLY A 55 -6.56 3.27 1.47
N ASP A 56 -7.44 4.11 2.02
CA ASP A 56 -8.41 4.87 1.23
C ASP A 56 -7.70 5.84 0.26
N GLU A 57 -6.65 6.53 0.72
CA GLU A 57 -5.88 7.45 -0.12
C GLU A 57 -5.15 6.71 -1.25
N THR A 58 -4.56 5.54 -0.94
CA THR A 58 -3.88 4.67 -1.92
C THR A 58 -4.86 4.18 -2.99
N ILE A 59 -6.01 3.65 -2.59
CA ILE A 59 -7.03 3.11 -3.49
C ILE A 59 -7.59 4.23 -4.38
N GLN A 60 -7.93 5.38 -3.81
CA GLN A 60 -8.43 6.53 -4.57
C GLN A 60 -7.38 7.04 -5.55
N PHE A 61 -6.11 7.09 -5.16
CA PHE A 61 -5.03 7.53 -6.03
C PHE A 61 -4.85 6.61 -7.25
N ILE A 62 -4.82 5.29 -7.05
CA ILE A 62 -4.71 4.31 -8.15
C ILE A 62 -5.92 4.40 -9.08
N LYS A 63 -7.14 4.48 -8.53
CA LYS A 63 -8.37 4.65 -9.33
C LYS A 63 -8.35 5.94 -10.15
N ALA A 64 -7.83 7.04 -9.58
CA ALA A 64 -7.70 8.32 -10.28
C ALA A 64 -6.73 8.21 -11.46
N MET A 65 -5.56 7.58 -11.27
CA MET A 65 -4.59 7.38 -12.36
C MET A 65 -5.15 6.48 -13.47
N HIS A 66 -5.77 5.36 -13.13
CA HIS A 66 -6.42 4.50 -14.12
C HIS A 66 -7.52 5.25 -14.89
N THR A 67 -8.35 6.05 -14.20
CA THR A 67 -9.39 6.87 -14.84
C THR A 67 -8.82 7.90 -15.79
N ASN A 68 -7.66 8.47 -15.45
CA ASN A 68 -6.91 9.42 -16.30
C ASN A 68 -6.01 8.72 -17.33
N ARG A 69 -6.20 7.41 -17.52
CA ARG A 69 -5.55 6.60 -18.57
C ARG A 69 -4.03 6.56 -18.46
N PHE A 70 -3.51 6.62 -17.25
CA PHE A 70 -2.12 6.23 -17.02
C PHE A 70 -1.99 4.74 -17.30
N ASP A 71 -0.92 4.35 -18.00
CA ASP A 71 -0.61 2.94 -18.18
C ASP A 71 -0.03 2.31 -16.90
N GLU A 72 0.18 0.99 -16.92
CA GLU A 72 0.69 0.25 -15.76
C GLU A 72 2.08 0.76 -15.31
N GLU A 73 2.98 1.04 -16.24
CA GLU A 73 4.34 1.49 -15.93
C GLU A 73 4.29 2.86 -15.25
N GLN A 74 3.48 3.78 -15.78
CA GLN A 74 3.29 5.11 -15.22
C GLN A 74 2.62 5.06 -13.84
N ILE A 75 1.63 4.17 -13.65
CA ILE A 75 1.02 3.93 -12.32
C ILE A 75 2.09 3.45 -11.35
N LEU A 76 2.85 2.41 -11.70
CA LEU A 76 3.91 1.87 -10.84
C LEU A 76 4.97 2.92 -10.52
N LYS A 77 5.36 3.76 -11.49
CA LYS A 77 6.28 4.87 -11.26
C LYS A 77 5.72 5.87 -10.23
N ALA A 78 4.46 6.26 -10.36
CA ALA A 78 3.81 7.14 -9.38
C ALA A 78 3.75 6.52 -7.97
N LEU A 79 3.39 5.22 -7.85
CA LEU A 79 3.39 4.53 -6.56
C LEU A 79 4.79 4.43 -5.95
N ASN A 80 5.82 4.21 -6.78
CA ASN A 80 7.20 4.17 -6.33
C ASN A 80 7.68 5.54 -5.78
N ILE A 81 7.31 6.66 -6.43
CA ILE A 81 7.61 8.01 -5.91
C ILE A 81 7.00 8.21 -4.52
N VAL A 82 5.76 7.72 -4.31
CA VAL A 82 5.09 7.79 -3.01
C VAL A 82 5.75 6.88 -1.97
N LEU A 83 6.08 5.64 -2.33
CA LEU A 83 6.79 4.69 -1.47
C LEU A 83 8.16 5.23 -1.04
N GLU A 84 8.89 5.87 -1.95
CA GLU A 84 10.17 6.50 -1.63
C GLU A 84 9.96 7.65 -0.63
N ALA A 85 9.00 8.54 -0.87
CA ALA A 85 8.67 9.61 0.07
C ALA A 85 8.31 9.07 1.46
N GLN A 86 7.44 8.05 1.53
CA GLN A 86 7.05 7.40 2.78
C GLN A 86 8.24 6.77 3.50
N SER A 87 9.09 6.03 2.78
CA SER A 87 10.24 5.34 3.38
C SER A 87 11.30 6.29 3.94
N ARG A 88 11.35 7.52 3.40
CA ARG A 88 12.21 8.61 3.89
C ARG A 88 11.55 9.45 4.99
N GLY A 89 10.33 9.11 5.42
CA GLY A 89 9.58 9.88 6.41
C GLY A 89 9.10 11.24 5.89
N LEU A 90 9.06 11.44 4.57
CA LEU A 90 8.61 12.68 3.95
C LEU A 90 7.08 12.74 3.89
N PRO A 91 6.48 13.95 3.88
CA PRO A 91 5.05 14.09 3.68
C PRO A 91 4.59 13.52 2.33
N VAL A 92 3.81 12.44 2.36
CA VAL A 92 3.25 11.78 1.17
C VAL A 92 2.09 12.57 0.54
N LYS A 93 1.22 13.14 1.38
CA LYS A 93 0.01 13.84 0.91
C LYS A 93 0.29 14.95 -0.12
N PRO A 94 1.32 15.80 0.03
CA PRO A 94 1.70 16.76 -1.01
C PRO A 94 2.08 16.13 -2.35
N VAL A 95 2.73 14.96 -2.35
CA VAL A 95 3.13 14.23 -3.56
C VAL A 95 1.89 13.72 -4.30
N ILE A 96 0.98 13.03 -3.60
CA ILE A 96 -0.29 12.55 -4.15
C ILE A 96 -1.13 13.74 -4.65
N SER A 97 -1.25 14.80 -3.84
CA SER A 97 -2.00 16.01 -4.22
C SER A 97 -1.47 16.62 -5.51
N LYS A 98 -0.15 16.57 -5.75
CA LYS A 98 0.44 17.09 -6.98
C LYS A 98 0.04 16.28 -8.21
N ALA A 99 -0.04 14.96 -8.07
CA ALA A 99 -0.54 14.09 -9.13
C ALA A 99 -2.01 14.40 -9.46
N LEU A 100 -2.85 14.50 -8.43
CA LEU A 100 -4.29 14.82 -8.57
C LEU A 100 -4.49 16.19 -9.24
N GLU A 101 -3.68 17.20 -8.88
CA GLU A 101 -3.70 18.51 -9.51
C GLU A 101 -3.34 18.43 -11.01
N GLY A 102 -2.29 17.68 -11.36
CA GLY A 102 -1.87 17.47 -12.74
C GLY A 102 -2.97 16.82 -13.58
N MET A 103 -3.60 15.77 -13.05
CA MET A 103 -4.73 15.08 -13.68
C MET A 103 -5.93 16.01 -13.88
N ALA A 104 -6.32 16.77 -12.85
CA ALA A 104 -7.42 17.72 -12.94
C ALA A 104 -7.17 18.81 -14.00
N LYS A 105 -5.91 19.23 -14.16
CA LYS A 105 -5.48 20.20 -15.17
C LYS A 105 -5.20 19.60 -16.54
N LYS A 106 -5.38 18.28 -16.72
CA LYS A 106 -5.05 17.54 -17.96
C LYS A 106 -3.59 17.77 -18.40
N VAL A 107 -2.69 17.89 -17.44
CA VAL A 107 -1.24 17.89 -17.68
C VAL A 107 -0.86 16.50 -18.20
N THR A 108 0.16 16.42 -19.07
CA THR A 108 0.62 15.12 -19.58
C THR A 108 1.07 14.22 -18.43
N HIS A 109 0.98 12.90 -18.64
CA HIS A 109 1.34 11.92 -17.62
C HIS A 109 2.79 12.10 -17.15
N GLU A 110 3.72 12.32 -18.09
CA GLU A 110 5.14 12.52 -17.82
C GLU A 110 5.37 13.77 -16.97
N ARG A 111 4.72 14.89 -17.32
CA ARG A 111 4.84 16.15 -16.56
C ARG A 111 4.21 16.03 -15.18
N THR A 112 3.16 15.22 -15.04
CA THR A 112 2.55 14.93 -13.74
C THR A 112 3.51 14.14 -12.86
N LEU A 113 4.15 13.09 -13.39
CA LEU A 113 5.16 12.29 -12.68
C LEU A 113 6.39 13.13 -12.29
N GLN A 114 6.89 13.96 -13.22
CA GLN A 114 7.98 14.91 -12.93
C GLN A 114 7.60 15.89 -11.80
N ALA A 115 6.36 16.36 -11.78
CA ALA A 115 5.90 17.25 -10.73
C ALA A 115 5.81 16.55 -9.36
N MET A 116 5.43 15.27 -9.34
CA MET A 116 5.47 14.46 -8.11
C MET A 116 6.91 14.33 -7.58
N GLU A 117 7.86 13.98 -8.44
CA GLU A 117 9.30 13.89 -8.09
C GLU A 117 9.81 15.23 -7.55
N ALA A 118 9.49 16.35 -8.22
CA ALA A 118 9.90 17.68 -7.78
C ALA A 118 9.32 18.06 -6.42
N VAL A 119 8.05 17.72 -6.14
CA VAL A 119 7.45 17.96 -4.81
C VAL A 119 8.12 17.10 -3.74
N SER A 120 8.32 15.80 -4.00
CA SER A 120 9.01 14.90 -3.07
C SER A 120 10.43 15.42 -2.76
N SER A 121 11.18 15.79 -3.79
CA SER A 121 12.53 16.37 -3.66
C SER A 121 12.53 17.67 -2.84
N ARG A 122 11.57 18.57 -3.04
CA ARG A 122 11.46 19.80 -2.24
C ARG A 122 11.28 19.49 -0.75
N TYR A 123 10.48 18.47 -0.41
CA TYR A 123 10.32 18.06 0.98
C TYR A 123 11.58 17.42 1.55
N ALA A 124 12.35 16.69 0.75
CA ALA A 124 13.64 16.16 1.16
C ALA A 124 14.70 17.22 1.53
N PHE A 125 14.57 18.46 1.05
CA PHE A 125 15.45 19.57 1.44
C PHE A 125 14.96 20.32 2.69
N ALA A 126 13.69 20.13 3.07
CA ALA A 126 13.04 20.91 4.13
C ALA A 126 12.90 20.15 5.46
N PHE A 127 13.14 18.83 5.47
CA PHE A 127 13.05 17.92 6.61
C PHE A 127 14.36 17.15 6.76
#